data_AF-A0A560L4I7-F1
#
_entry.id   AF-A0A560L4I7-F1
#
_cell.length_a   1.000
_cell.length_b   1.000
_cell.length_c   1.000
_cell.angle_alpha   90.00
_cell.angle_beta   90.00
_cell.angle_gamma   90.00
#
_symmetry.space_group_name_H-M   'P 1'
#
loop_
_entity.id
_entity.type
_entity.pdbx_description
1 polymer ?
#
loop_
_entity_poly.entity_id
_entity_poly.type
_entity_poly.pdbx_seq_one_letter_code
_entity_poly.pdbx_strand_id
1 'polypeptide(L)'
;MAKPSALKLDLVPRTLWGHNLRSSEHGLGPQRWKALRRRLLNEAGGKCSICGSSDRLHGHEVWKYEEGLKRGKATLVRVEIICWSCHAIAHWGNTVRLILSGAISHETHMALRKHFRRVNRCRQVDFDRRTKRALSIHQRRSEVEWDIDWGPYQDAVAEAKGARTRWRERQSTSEQPPTRNDSDAGPGHHSPARCPACNAADSLDLIDEDSDDMSEGQASDYLAGMFGSSVCRECGHVVDWEI
;
A
#
# COMPACT_ATOMS: atom_id res chain seq x y z
N MET A 1 -27.48 3.01 -10.75
CA MET A 1 -26.33 3.65 -10.06
C MET A 1 -26.09 2.90 -8.76
N ALA A 2 -24.90 2.33 -8.55
CA ALA A 2 -24.57 1.64 -7.30
C ALA A 2 -24.68 2.62 -6.13
N LYS A 3 -25.31 2.20 -5.03
CA LYS A 3 -25.45 3.01 -3.83
C LYS A 3 -24.04 3.34 -3.30
N PRO A 4 -23.69 4.60 -2.99
CA PRO A 4 -22.38 4.91 -2.46
C PRO A 4 -22.13 4.09 -1.18
N SER A 5 -21.00 3.39 -1.14
CA SER A 5 -20.58 2.66 0.06
C SER A 5 -20.42 3.66 1.21
N ALA A 6 -21.05 3.36 2.36
CA ALA A 6 -20.88 4.20 3.55
C ALA A 6 -19.42 4.16 4.00
N LEU A 7 -18.84 5.32 4.35
CA LEU A 7 -17.47 5.41 4.87
C LEU A 7 -17.40 4.76 6.25
N LYS A 8 -16.57 3.73 6.39
CA LYS A 8 -16.37 2.96 7.63
C LYS A 8 -15.04 3.32 8.28
N LEU A 9 -14.93 2.91 9.55
CA LEU A 9 -13.71 2.96 10.34
C LEU A 9 -13.22 1.50 10.42
N ASP A 10 -12.38 1.10 9.47
CA ASP A 10 -11.94 -0.28 9.27
C ASP A 10 -10.50 -0.45 9.78
N LEU A 11 -10.40 -0.52 11.10
CA LEU A 11 -9.13 -0.72 11.81
C LEU A 11 -8.59 -2.13 11.56
N VAL A 12 -7.40 -2.21 10.98
CA VAL A 12 -6.69 -3.47 10.71
C VAL A 12 -6.19 -4.08 12.03
N PRO A 13 -6.48 -5.36 12.33
CA PRO A 13 -5.96 -6.05 13.51
C PRO A 13 -4.44 -6.01 13.60
N ARG A 14 -3.88 -5.88 14.81
CA ARG A 14 -2.42 -5.75 14.99
C ARG A 14 -1.62 -6.93 14.43
N THR A 15 -2.13 -8.14 14.56
CA THR A 15 -1.51 -9.38 14.05
C THR A 15 -1.44 -9.44 12.52
N LEU A 16 -2.15 -8.54 11.82
CA LEU A 16 -2.11 -8.40 10.36
C LEU A 16 -1.32 -7.18 9.88
N TRP A 17 -0.72 -6.40 10.78
CA TRP A 17 0.11 -5.25 10.36
C TRP A 17 1.32 -5.75 9.56
N GLY A 18 1.69 -5.03 8.50
CA GLY A 18 2.73 -5.46 7.55
C GLY A 18 2.24 -6.44 6.47
N HIS A 19 1.17 -7.18 6.71
CA HIS A 19 0.56 -8.08 5.73
C HIS A 19 -0.44 -7.34 4.83
N ASN A 20 0.06 -6.71 3.78
CA ASN A 20 -0.74 -6.00 2.78
C ASN A 20 -0.36 -6.45 1.37
N LEU A 21 -1.20 -6.16 0.39
CA LEU A 21 -1.04 -6.59 -1.00
C LEU A 21 0.17 -5.93 -1.67
N ARG A 22 0.61 -4.75 -1.20
CA ARG A 22 1.82 -4.07 -1.70
C ARG A 22 3.13 -4.68 -1.17
N SER A 23 3.10 -5.42 -0.06
CA SER A 23 4.30 -5.99 0.58
C SER A 23 5.15 -6.80 -0.40
N SER A 24 6.47 -6.56 -0.39
CA SER A 24 7.46 -7.32 -1.15
C SER A 24 7.60 -8.76 -0.66
N GLU A 25 7.36 -9.00 0.63
CA GLU A 25 7.52 -10.32 1.24
C GLU A 25 6.32 -11.24 0.91
N HIS A 26 5.11 -10.76 1.20
CA HIS A 26 3.91 -11.59 1.20
C HIS A 26 2.95 -11.32 0.05
N GLY A 27 2.99 -10.12 -0.53
CA GLY A 27 2.04 -9.64 -1.52
C GLY A 27 2.58 -9.65 -2.94
N LEU A 28 2.08 -8.70 -3.72
CA LEU A 28 2.46 -8.45 -5.11
C LEU A 28 3.85 -7.85 -5.23
N GLY A 29 4.30 -7.09 -4.24
CA GLY A 29 5.46 -6.22 -4.38
C GLY A 29 5.09 -4.83 -4.92
N PRO A 30 5.90 -3.78 -4.65
CA PRO A 30 5.63 -2.42 -5.09
C PRO A 30 5.28 -2.27 -6.57
N GLN A 31 5.96 -3.00 -7.47
CA GLN A 31 5.79 -2.77 -8.91
C GLN A 31 4.50 -3.36 -9.45
N ARG A 32 4.22 -4.62 -9.10
CA ARG A 32 2.95 -5.27 -9.45
C ARG A 32 1.77 -4.57 -8.77
N TRP A 33 1.96 -4.04 -7.57
CA TRP A 33 0.98 -3.18 -6.91
C TRP A 33 0.74 -1.88 -7.68
N LYS A 34 1.79 -1.17 -8.11
CA LYS A 34 1.69 0.07 -8.90
C LYS A 34 0.91 -0.16 -10.19
N ALA A 35 1.16 -1.26 -10.88
CA ALA A 35 0.41 -1.66 -12.07
C ALA A 35 -1.08 -1.95 -11.76
N LEU A 36 -1.37 -2.72 -10.71
CA LEU A 36 -2.74 -2.99 -10.26
C LEU A 36 -3.47 -1.70 -9.89
N ARG A 37 -2.86 -0.84 -9.08
CA ARG A 37 -3.44 0.45 -8.66
C ARG A 37 -3.73 1.34 -9.86
N ARG A 38 -2.83 1.42 -10.84
CA ARG A 38 -3.03 2.22 -12.06
C ARG A 38 -4.25 1.74 -12.84
N ARG A 39 -4.41 0.42 -13.00
CA ARG A 39 -5.61 -0.16 -13.64
C ARG A 39 -6.88 0.21 -12.88
N LEU A 40 -6.89 0.01 -11.56
CA LEU A 40 -8.05 0.32 -10.72
C LEU A 40 -8.40 1.83 -10.71
N LEU A 41 -7.39 2.70 -10.78
CA LEU A 41 -7.57 4.14 -10.87
C LEU A 41 -8.29 4.55 -12.16
N ASN A 42 -7.91 3.94 -13.29
CA ASN A 42 -8.55 4.14 -14.58
C ASN A 42 -9.99 3.61 -14.57
N GLU A 43 -10.23 2.43 -14.03
CA GLU A 43 -11.57 1.85 -13.87
C GLU A 43 -12.48 2.71 -12.98
N ALA A 44 -11.92 3.34 -11.94
CA ALA A 44 -12.63 4.26 -11.06
C ALA A 44 -12.86 5.66 -11.67
N GLY A 45 -12.36 5.92 -12.88
CA GLY A 45 -12.46 7.22 -13.55
C GLY A 45 -11.79 8.36 -12.77
N GLY A 46 -10.73 8.05 -12.01
CA GLY A 46 -10.01 9.04 -11.22
C GLY A 46 -10.85 9.68 -10.11
N LYS A 47 -11.77 8.93 -9.51
CA LYS A 47 -12.64 9.41 -8.41
C LYS A 47 -12.70 8.43 -7.26
N CYS A 48 -12.81 8.98 -6.05
CA CYS A 48 -13.06 8.24 -4.83
C CYS A 48 -14.41 7.52 -4.92
N SER A 49 -14.39 6.20 -4.79
CA SER A 49 -15.58 5.34 -4.82
C SER A 49 -16.59 5.61 -3.68
N ILE A 50 -16.15 6.29 -2.62
CA ILE A 50 -16.97 6.61 -1.44
C ILE A 50 -17.60 8.02 -1.57
N CYS A 51 -16.77 9.05 -1.78
CA CYS A 51 -17.20 10.46 -1.69
C CYS A 51 -17.11 11.23 -3.01
N GLY A 52 -16.57 10.63 -4.08
CA GLY A 52 -16.45 11.25 -5.40
C GLY A 52 -15.30 12.24 -5.57
N SER A 53 -14.52 12.54 -4.52
CA SER A 53 -13.33 13.41 -4.62
C SER A 53 -12.27 12.80 -5.54
N SER A 54 -11.56 13.63 -6.31
CA SER A 54 -10.37 13.24 -7.09
C SER A 54 -9.06 13.57 -6.36
N ASP A 55 -9.14 14.15 -5.17
CA ASP A 55 -7.97 14.54 -4.37
C ASP A 55 -7.23 13.30 -3.83
N ARG A 56 -5.91 13.23 -4.10
CA ARG A 56 -4.95 12.24 -3.58
C ARG A 56 -5.55 10.83 -3.43
N LEU A 57 -5.64 10.11 -4.54
CA LEU A 57 -6.35 8.82 -4.61
C LEU A 57 -5.46 7.64 -4.23
N HIS A 58 -5.91 6.81 -3.31
CA HIS A 58 -5.18 5.69 -2.75
C HIS A 58 -5.91 4.38 -3.07
N GLY A 59 -5.16 3.28 -3.18
CA GLY A 59 -5.74 1.93 -3.22
C GLY A 59 -5.99 1.43 -1.80
N HIS A 60 -7.26 1.26 -1.44
CA HIS A 60 -7.69 0.79 -0.13
C HIS A 60 -8.10 -0.68 -0.19
N GLU A 61 -7.52 -1.48 0.68
CA GLU A 61 -7.82 -2.90 0.78
C GLU A 61 -9.07 -3.14 1.64
N VAL A 62 -10.05 -3.84 1.07
CA VAL A 62 -11.29 -4.19 1.76
C VAL A 62 -11.25 -5.65 2.18
N TRP A 63 -11.15 -5.87 3.49
CA TRP A 63 -11.00 -7.19 4.09
C TRP A 63 -12.31 -7.72 4.68
N LYS A 64 -12.58 -9.01 4.50
CA LYS A 64 -13.58 -9.78 5.23
C LYS A 64 -12.89 -10.60 6.31
N TYR A 65 -13.40 -10.53 7.54
CA TYR A 65 -12.84 -11.23 8.69
C TYR A 65 -13.82 -12.29 9.18
N GLU A 66 -13.37 -13.54 9.18
CA GLU A 66 -14.08 -14.68 9.75
C GLU A 66 -13.37 -15.05 11.06
N GLU A 67 -13.90 -14.53 12.16
CA GLU A 67 -13.32 -14.64 13.51
C GLU A 67 -13.53 -16.05 14.07
N GLY A 68 -12.46 -16.71 14.52
CA GLY A 68 -12.52 -17.87 15.41
C GLY A 68 -11.93 -17.54 16.78
N LEU A 69 -11.94 -18.52 17.71
CA LEU A 69 -11.55 -18.29 19.11
C LEU A 69 -10.06 -17.93 19.29
N LYS A 70 -9.17 -18.51 18.49
CA LYS A 70 -7.72 -18.22 18.50
C LYS A 70 -7.15 -17.99 17.11
N ARG A 71 -7.75 -18.60 16.09
CA ARG A 71 -7.42 -18.45 14.68
C ARG A 71 -8.66 -18.03 13.91
N GLY A 72 -8.50 -17.14 12.95
CA GLY A 72 -9.52 -16.68 12.03
C GLY A 72 -9.00 -16.58 10.61
N LYS A 73 -9.88 -16.30 9.65
CA LYS A 73 -9.53 -16.11 8.25
C LYS A 73 -9.77 -14.67 7.81
N ALA A 74 -8.73 -14.02 7.28
CA ALA A 74 -8.80 -12.69 6.71
C ALA A 74 -8.75 -12.80 5.19
N THR A 75 -9.86 -12.52 4.52
CA THR A 75 -9.98 -12.60 3.06
C THR A 75 -9.96 -11.20 2.44
N LEU A 76 -9.02 -10.95 1.53
CA LEU A 76 -9.00 -9.72 0.74
C LEU A 76 -10.12 -9.79 -0.31
N VAL A 77 -11.15 -8.98 -0.14
CA VAL A 77 -12.34 -9.03 -1.01
C VAL A 77 -12.08 -8.26 -2.30
N ARG A 78 -11.49 -7.07 -2.17
CA ARG A 78 -11.21 -6.15 -3.29
C ARG A 78 -10.27 -5.04 -2.84
N VAL A 79 -9.65 -4.39 -3.80
CA VAL A 79 -8.99 -3.09 -3.64
C VAL A 79 -9.88 -2.02 -4.27
N GLU A 80 -10.14 -0.93 -3.56
CA GLU A 80 -10.96 0.18 -4.02
C GLU A 80 -10.20 1.49 -4.04
N ILE A 81 -10.51 2.36 -4.99
CA ILE A 81 -9.88 3.68 -5.09
C ILE A 81 -10.66 4.67 -4.23
N ILE A 82 -9.99 5.30 -3.27
CA ILE A 82 -10.57 6.30 -2.37
C ILE A 82 -9.63 7.48 -2.17
N CYS A 83 -10.17 8.65 -1.83
CA CYS A 83 -9.34 9.83 -1.53
C CYS A 83 -8.63 9.70 -0.19
N TRP A 84 -7.55 10.48 -0.02
CA TRP A 84 -6.77 10.55 1.21
C TRP A 84 -7.63 10.75 2.46
N SER A 85 -8.62 11.66 2.44
CA SER A 85 -9.50 11.86 3.60
C SER A 85 -10.30 10.59 3.95
N CYS A 86 -10.86 9.90 2.96
CA CYS A 86 -11.57 8.64 3.19
C CYS A 86 -10.63 7.55 3.68
N HIS A 87 -9.41 7.49 3.12
CA HIS A 87 -8.39 6.52 3.51
C HIS A 87 -7.90 6.72 4.96
N ALA A 88 -7.59 7.95 5.33
CA ALA A 88 -7.22 8.31 6.70
C ALA A 88 -8.35 7.96 7.69
N ILE A 89 -9.60 8.20 7.31
CA ILE A 89 -10.73 7.83 8.16
C ILE A 89 -10.91 6.31 8.23
N ALA A 90 -10.76 5.56 7.14
CA ALA A 90 -10.79 4.11 7.18
C ALA A 90 -9.73 3.57 8.17
N HIS A 91 -8.52 4.11 8.13
CA HIS A 91 -7.41 3.77 9.03
C HIS A 91 -7.30 4.70 10.24
N TRP A 92 -8.44 5.02 10.88
CA TRP A 92 -8.51 6.02 11.95
C TRP A 92 -7.51 5.80 13.11
N GLY A 93 -7.16 4.56 13.43
CA GLY A 93 -6.21 4.24 14.50
C GLY A 93 -4.81 4.77 14.22
N ASN A 94 -4.33 4.59 12.98
CA ASN A 94 -3.06 5.18 12.56
C ASN A 94 -3.16 6.70 12.46
N THR A 95 -4.27 7.23 11.96
CA THR A 95 -4.50 8.69 11.92
C THR A 95 -4.48 9.32 13.30
N VAL A 96 -5.10 8.69 14.32
CA VAL A 96 -5.03 9.16 15.71
C VAL A 96 -3.59 9.11 16.23
N ARG A 97 -2.82 8.05 15.95
CA ARG A 97 -1.41 7.99 16.31
C ARG A 97 -0.62 9.18 15.75
N LEU A 98 -0.82 9.49 14.46
CA LEU A 98 -0.16 10.61 13.78
C LEU A 98 -0.61 11.99 14.31
N ILE A 99 -1.86 12.13 14.73
CA ILE A 99 -2.35 13.36 15.40
C ILE A 99 -1.65 13.52 16.75
N LEU A 100 -1.55 12.45 17.54
CA LEU A 100 -0.91 12.48 18.85
C LEU A 100 0.60 12.74 18.77
N SER A 101 1.26 12.28 17.71
CA SER A 101 2.68 12.57 17.47
C SER A 101 2.94 13.98 16.89
N GLY A 102 1.89 14.76 16.62
CA GLY A 102 1.99 16.08 16.00
C GLY A 102 2.24 16.08 14.49
N ALA A 103 2.26 14.91 13.84
CA ALA A 103 2.43 14.79 12.38
C ALA A 103 1.17 15.23 11.60
N ILE A 104 0.01 15.24 12.23
CA ILE A 104 -1.24 15.75 11.68
C ILE A 104 -1.76 16.88 12.56
N SER A 105 -2.03 18.04 11.95
CA SER A 105 -2.50 19.23 12.67
C SER A 105 -3.91 19.05 13.26
N HIS A 106 -4.24 19.85 14.27
CA HIS A 106 -5.58 19.85 14.87
C HIS A 106 -6.67 20.22 13.85
N GLU A 107 -6.39 21.15 12.96
CA GLU A 107 -7.29 21.58 11.88
C GLU A 107 -7.61 20.41 10.95
N THR A 108 -6.58 19.63 10.60
CA THR A 108 -6.72 18.44 9.75
C THR A 108 -7.56 17.37 10.45
N HIS A 109 -7.32 17.14 11.74
CA HIS A 109 -8.14 16.24 12.56
C HIS A 109 -9.64 16.64 12.54
N MET A 110 -9.92 17.94 12.71
CA MET A 110 -11.30 18.46 12.67
C MET A 110 -11.92 18.36 11.27
N ALA A 111 -11.13 18.58 10.21
CA ALA A 111 -11.55 18.41 8.83
C ALA A 111 -11.94 16.96 8.51
N LEU A 112 -11.18 15.97 8.97
CA LEU A 112 -11.50 14.55 8.80
C LEU A 112 -12.81 14.16 9.50
N ARG A 113 -13.03 14.62 10.74
CA ARG A 113 -14.31 14.40 11.45
C ARG A 113 -15.48 15.01 10.68
N LYS A 114 -15.32 16.23 10.16
CA LYS A 114 -16.33 16.90 9.32
C LYS A 114 -16.57 16.13 8.02
N HIS A 115 -15.52 15.62 7.38
CA HIS A 115 -15.60 14.82 6.17
C HIS A 115 -16.43 13.56 6.40
N PHE A 116 -16.15 12.80 7.47
CA PHE A 116 -16.93 11.61 7.80
C PHE A 116 -18.42 11.91 7.97
N ARG A 117 -18.76 12.95 8.74
CA ARG A 117 -20.15 13.35 8.98
C ARG A 117 -20.88 13.72 7.69
N ARG A 118 -20.21 14.45 6.80
CA ARG A 118 -20.76 14.84 5.49
C ARG A 118 -21.03 13.62 4.62
N VAL A 119 -20.03 12.73 4.47
CA VAL A 119 -20.13 11.54 3.62
C VAL A 119 -21.20 10.58 4.14
N ASN A 120 -21.24 10.36 5.45
CA ASN A 120 -22.21 9.45 6.09
C ASN A 120 -23.54 10.10 6.44
N ARG A 121 -23.71 11.40 6.21
CA ARG A 121 -24.88 12.20 6.63
C ARG A 121 -25.25 11.96 8.10
N CYS A 122 -24.25 12.02 8.99
CA CYS A 122 -24.41 11.69 10.41
C CYS A 122 -23.94 12.81 11.34
N ARG A 123 -24.34 12.75 12.61
CA ARG A 123 -23.95 13.71 13.63
C ARG A 123 -22.63 13.31 14.28
N GLN A 124 -22.07 14.22 15.08
CA GLN A 124 -20.82 13.98 15.81
C GLN A 124 -20.94 12.78 16.77
N VAL A 125 -22.06 12.67 17.48
CA VAL A 125 -22.35 11.53 18.35
C VAL A 125 -22.33 10.18 17.62
N ASP A 126 -22.70 10.15 16.33
CA ASP A 126 -22.66 8.93 15.54
C ASP A 126 -21.22 8.55 15.16
N PHE A 127 -20.39 9.54 14.85
CA PHE A 127 -18.96 9.31 14.64
C PHE A 127 -18.32 8.75 15.90
N ASP A 128 -18.53 9.39 17.06
CA ASP A 128 -17.92 8.95 18.32
C ASP A 128 -18.39 7.53 18.71
N ARG A 129 -19.68 7.22 18.49
CA ARG A 129 -20.23 5.87 18.70
C ARG A 129 -19.59 4.84 17.76
N ARG A 130 -19.43 5.16 16.48
CA ARG A 130 -18.81 4.26 15.50
C ARG A 130 -17.33 4.06 15.78
N THR A 131 -16.61 5.10 16.22
CA THR A 131 -15.21 5.01 16.64
C THR A 131 -15.05 4.10 17.85
N LYS A 132 -15.88 4.25 18.89
CA LYS A 132 -15.86 3.34 20.05
C LYS A 132 -16.11 1.88 19.64
N ARG A 133 -17.08 1.65 18.75
CA ARG A 133 -17.37 0.30 18.22
C ARG A 133 -16.19 -0.26 17.42
N ALA A 134 -15.61 0.53 16.52
CA ALA A 134 -14.48 0.11 15.71
C ALA A 134 -13.28 -0.24 16.58
N LEU A 135 -12.96 0.57 17.60
CA LEU A 135 -11.90 0.29 18.56
C LEU A 135 -12.13 -1.01 19.33
N SER A 136 -13.36 -1.27 19.78
CA SER A 136 -13.71 -2.53 20.45
C SER A 136 -13.55 -3.75 19.54
N ILE A 137 -13.97 -3.65 18.27
CA ILE A 137 -13.76 -4.70 17.27
C ILE A 137 -12.26 -4.91 17.04
N HIS A 138 -11.49 -3.83 16.86
CA HIS A 138 -10.05 -3.89 16.66
C HIS A 138 -9.34 -4.56 17.84
N GLN A 139 -9.71 -4.21 19.08
CA GLN A 139 -9.13 -4.81 20.27
C GLN A 139 -9.32 -6.32 20.27
N ARG A 140 -10.57 -6.78 20.11
CA ARG A 140 -10.89 -8.22 20.05
C ARG A 140 -10.17 -8.92 18.91
N ARG A 141 -10.19 -8.36 17.70
CA ARG A 141 -9.55 -8.99 16.53
C ARG A 141 -8.03 -9.02 16.62
N SER A 142 -7.43 -8.14 17.42
CA SER A 142 -5.98 -8.13 17.65
C SER A 142 -5.52 -9.19 18.65
N GLU A 143 -6.44 -9.99 19.20
CA GLU A 143 -6.15 -11.18 20.02
C GLU A 143 -6.22 -12.48 19.20
N VAL A 144 -6.55 -12.37 17.90
CA VAL A 144 -6.74 -13.49 16.98
C VAL A 144 -5.56 -13.55 16.01
N GLU A 145 -5.06 -14.76 15.76
CA GLU A 145 -4.13 -15.04 14.67
C GLU A 145 -4.89 -15.24 13.37
N TRP A 146 -4.40 -14.68 12.27
CA TRP A 146 -5.15 -14.62 11.01
C TRP A 146 -4.46 -15.39 9.89
N ASP A 147 -5.17 -16.36 9.33
CA ASP A 147 -4.79 -16.97 8.06
C ASP A 147 -5.26 -16.07 6.92
N ILE A 148 -4.32 -15.66 6.05
CA ILE A 148 -4.59 -14.74 4.95
C ILE A 148 -5.04 -15.51 3.71
N ASP A 149 -6.15 -15.06 3.15
CA ASP A 149 -6.64 -15.44 1.83
C ASP A 149 -6.66 -14.20 0.94
N TRP A 150 -5.88 -14.20 -0.14
CA TRP A 150 -5.80 -13.05 -1.04
C TRP A 150 -7.02 -12.92 -1.97
N GLY A 151 -8.02 -13.81 -1.83
CA GLY A 151 -9.27 -13.77 -2.57
C GLY A 151 -9.02 -13.74 -4.07
N PRO A 152 -9.57 -12.75 -4.81
CA PRO A 152 -9.41 -12.68 -6.26
C PRO A 152 -7.96 -12.35 -6.70
N TYR A 153 -7.06 -12.03 -5.77
CA TYR A 153 -5.66 -11.71 -6.05
C TYR A 153 -4.70 -12.89 -5.80
N GLN A 154 -5.22 -14.06 -5.39
CA GLN A 154 -4.42 -15.22 -5.01
C GLN A 154 -3.43 -15.65 -6.11
N ASP A 155 -3.88 -15.74 -7.35
CA ASP A 155 -3.04 -16.16 -8.48
C ASP A 155 -1.93 -15.14 -8.76
N ALA A 156 -2.26 -13.84 -8.72
CA ALA A 156 -1.29 -12.77 -8.95
C ALA A 156 -0.21 -12.72 -7.85
N VAL A 157 -0.60 -12.99 -6.60
CA VAL A 157 0.34 -13.09 -5.47
C VAL A 157 1.23 -14.34 -5.60
N ALA A 158 0.65 -15.47 -5.99
CA ALA A 158 1.43 -16.70 -6.24
C ALA A 158 2.45 -16.52 -7.36
N GLU A 159 2.05 -15.84 -8.45
CA GLU A 159 2.93 -15.51 -9.56
C GLU A 159 4.07 -14.57 -9.12
N ALA A 160 3.75 -13.53 -8.34
CA ALA A 160 4.73 -12.60 -7.78
C ALA A 160 5.77 -13.32 -6.91
N LYS A 161 5.32 -14.20 -6.02
CA LYS A 161 6.18 -15.03 -5.19
C LYS A 161 7.10 -15.91 -6.03
N GLY A 162 6.57 -16.58 -7.05
CA GLY A 162 7.37 -17.41 -7.96
C GLY A 162 8.41 -16.60 -8.74
N ALA A 163 8.09 -15.38 -9.14
CA ALA A 163 9.04 -14.48 -9.79
C ALA A 163 10.20 -14.10 -8.88
N ARG A 164 9.93 -13.78 -7.61
CA ARG A 164 10.95 -13.50 -6.58
C ARG A 164 11.86 -14.69 -6.33
N THR A 165 11.30 -15.90 -6.20
CA THR A 165 12.10 -17.12 -6.03
C THR A 165 13.08 -17.33 -7.18
N ARG A 166 12.62 -17.24 -8.44
CA ARG A 166 13.49 -17.38 -9.61
C ARG A 166 14.58 -16.31 -9.69
N TRP A 167 14.28 -15.09 -9.26
CA TRP A 167 15.28 -14.02 -9.20
C TRP A 167 16.38 -14.35 -8.17
N ARG A 168 16.00 -14.78 -6.95
CA ARG A 168 16.94 -15.18 -5.91
C ARG A 168 17.83 -16.36 -6.33
N GLU A 169 17.25 -17.35 -6.99
CA GLU A 169 17.99 -18.49 -7.54
C GLU A 169 19.05 -18.03 -8.56
N ARG A 170 18.67 -17.16 -9.52
CA ARG A 170 19.63 -16.62 -10.50
C ARG A 170 20.79 -15.87 -9.84
N GLN A 171 20.51 -15.08 -8.81
CA GLN A 171 21.54 -14.36 -8.04
C GLN A 171 22.50 -15.33 -7.33
N SER A 172 21.97 -16.41 -6.74
CA SER A 172 22.79 -17.44 -6.08
C SER A 172 23.70 -18.23 -7.02
N THR A 173 23.36 -18.29 -8.32
CA THR A 173 24.10 -19.03 -9.35
C THR A 173 25.05 -18.17 -10.19
N SER A 174 25.06 -16.84 -9.99
CA SER A 174 25.90 -15.90 -10.75
C SER A 174 27.29 -15.76 -10.09
N GLU A 175 28.33 -16.30 -10.71
CA GLU A 175 29.76 -16.14 -10.30
C GLU A 175 30.34 -14.74 -10.58
N GLN A 176 29.54 -13.71 -10.87
CA GLN A 176 30.05 -12.35 -11.07
C GLN A 176 29.95 -11.50 -9.79
N PRO A 177 31.05 -10.92 -9.29
CA PRO A 177 31.00 -10.01 -8.15
C PRO A 177 30.31 -8.71 -8.55
N PRO A 178 29.54 -8.06 -7.65
CA PRO A 178 28.96 -6.75 -7.93
C PRO A 178 30.08 -5.72 -8.03
N THR A 179 30.49 -5.33 -9.24
CA THR A 179 31.36 -4.18 -9.43
C THR A 179 30.53 -2.90 -9.41
N ARG A 180 30.23 -2.41 -8.21
CA ARG A 180 29.99 -0.98 -7.90
C ARG A 180 29.94 -0.83 -6.37
N ASN A 181 30.72 0.12 -5.85
CA ASN A 181 31.04 0.30 -4.43
C ASN A 181 29.85 0.13 -3.46
N ASP A 182 30.05 -0.66 -2.41
CA ASP A 182 29.15 -0.85 -1.24
C ASP A 182 28.95 0.42 -0.38
N SER A 183 29.45 1.58 -0.81
CA SER A 183 29.28 2.85 -0.11
C SER A 183 28.04 3.65 -0.54
N ASP A 184 27.39 3.27 -1.63
CA ASP A 184 26.24 3.98 -2.19
C ASP A 184 24.93 3.31 -1.77
N ALA A 185 24.62 3.32 -0.48
CA ALA A 185 23.29 2.96 0.01
C ALA A 185 22.30 4.10 -0.33
N GLY A 186 21.38 3.83 -1.24
CA GLY A 186 20.32 4.76 -1.62
C GLY A 186 19.33 4.12 -2.60
N PRO A 187 18.19 4.78 -2.89
CA PRO A 187 17.10 4.20 -3.66
C PRO A 187 17.54 3.52 -4.97
N GLY A 188 18.52 4.09 -5.67
CA GLY A 188 19.02 3.58 -6.95
C GLY A 188 20.08 2.48 -6.90
N HIS A 189 20.54 2.03 -5.73
CA HIS A 189 21.69 1.12 -5.62
C HIS A 189 21.50 -0.18 -6.42
N HIS A 190 20.27 -0.68 -6.45
CA HIS A 190 19.92 -1.90 -7.18
C HIS A 190 19.29 -1.65 -8.56
N SER A 191 19.33 -0.40 -9.06
CA SER A 191 18.97 -0.09 -10.43
C SER A 191 19.95 -0.79 -11.40
N PRO A 192 19.47 -1.36 -12.51
CA PRO A 192 20.35 -1.98 -13.51
C PRO A 192 21.43 -1.03 -14.02
N ALA A 193 22.63 -1.54 -14.28
CA ALA A 193 23.73 -0.72 -14.82
C ALA A 193 23.50 -0.27 -16.28
N ARG A 194 22.60 -0.94 -16.99
CA ARG A 194 22.25 -0.67 -18.40
C ARG A 194 20.76 -0.73 -18.59
N CYS A 195 20.26 0.08 -19.53
CA CYS A 195 18.86 -0.01 -19.93
C CYS A 195 18.56 -1.39 -20.55
N PRO A 196 17.57 -2.15 -20.05
CA PRO A 196 17.22 -3.45 -20.61
C PRO A 196 16.61 -3.36 -22.02
N ALA A 197 16.11 -2.18 -22.43
CA ALA A 197 15.51 -1.99 -23.74
C ALA A 197 16.52 -1.61 -24.83
N CYS A 198 17.41 -0.65 -24.57
CA CYS A 198 18.37 -0.16 -25.57
C CYS A 198 19.84 -0.47 -25.25
N ASN A 199 20.12 -1.12 -24.12
CA ASN A 199 21.45 -1.50 -23.64
C ASN A 199 22.43 -0.32 -23.37
N ALA A 200 21.93 0.92 -23.38
CA ALA A 200 22.70 2.11 -23.05
C ALA A 200 23.16 2.06 -21.58
N ALA A 201 24.47 2.18 -21.37
CA ALA A 201 25.09 2.30 -20.05
C ALA A 201 24.93 3.72 -19.51
N ASP A 202 24.87 3.86 -18.18
CA ASP A 202 24.82 5.16 -17.48
C ASP A 202 23.74 6.12 -17.99
N SER A 203 22.64 5.54 -18.47
CA SER A 203 21.52 6.25 -19.11
C SER A 203 20.27 6.30 -18.24
N LEU A 204 20.25 5.63 -17.10
CA LEU A 204 19.08 5.50 -16.23
C LEU A 204 19.08 6.58 -15.14
N ASP A 205 18.07 7.42 -15.15
CA ASP A 205 17.82 8.43 -14.12
C ASP A 205 16.74 7.97 -13.16
N LEU A 206 16.98 8.08 -11.86
CA LEU A 206 16.02 7.68 -10.84
C LEU A 206 14.75 8.52 -10.93
N ILE A 207 13.62 7.85 -10.83
CA ILE A 207 12.31 8.46 -10.66
C ILE A 207 12.01 8.39 -9.17
N ASP A 208 11.93 9.55 -8.52
CA ASP A 208 11.60 9.63 -7.09
C ASP A 208 10.21 9.04 -6.84
N GLU A 209 10.15 8.08 -5.91
CA GLU A 209 8.88 7.54 -5.42
C GLU A 209 8.25 8.52 -4.41
N ASP A 210 6.94 8.72 -4.51
CA ASP A 210 6.19 9.60 -3.61
C ASP A 210 6.15 8.99 -2.19
N SER A 211 6.84 9.62 -1.25
CA SER A 211 6.90 9.20 0.15
C SER A 211 5.55 9.20 0.84
N ASP A 212 4.61 10.04 0.39
CA ASP A 212 3.29 10.15 0.99
C ASP A 212 2.40 8.92 0.69
N ASP A 213 2.75 8.16 -0.34
CA ASP A 213 2.08 6.93 -0.72
C ASP A 213 2.72 5.70 -0.04
N MET A 214 3.78 5.86 0.77
CA MET A 214 4.53 4.76 1.41
C MET A 214 4.20 4.58 2.91
N SER A 215 4.15 3.33 3.38
CA SER A 215 4.18 3.03 4.82
C SER A 215 5.58 3.22 5.40
N GLU A 216 5.71 3.27 6.73
CA GLU A 216 7.00 3.47 7.40
C GLU A 216 8.03 2.38 7.04
N GLY A 217 7.61 1.11 6.98
CA GLY A 217 8.47 0.02 6.49
C GLY A 217 8.83 0.16 5.01
N GLN A 218 7.90 0.65 4.18
CA GLN A 218 8.15 0.85 2.75
C GLN A 218 9.09 2.02 2.47
N ALA A 219 9.04 3.08 3.28
CA ALA A 219 9.99 4.18 3.19
C ALA A 219 11.41 3.69 3.54
N SER A 220 11.52 2.80 4.54
CA SER A 220 12.79 2.16 4.89
C SER A 220 13.33 1.29 3.74
N ASP A 221 12.49 0.46 3.14
CA ASP A 221 12.88 -0.40 2.01
C ASP A 221 13.29 0.42 0.77
N TYR A 222 12.55 1.50 0.46
CA TYR A 222 12.88 2.41 -0.63
C TYR A 222 14.24 3.11 -0.39
N LEU A 223 14.48 3.62 0.82
CA LEU A 223 15.74 4.26 1.18
C LEU A 223 16.92 3.28 1.13
N ALA A 224 16.68 2.01 1.45
CA ALA A 224 17.65 0.93 1.32
C ALA A 224 17.88 0.48 -0.14
N GLY A 225 17.15 1.03 -1.11
CA GLY A 225 17.27 0.68 -2.53
C GLY A 225 16.61 -0.64 -2.92
N MET A 226 15.80 -1.21 -2.03
CA MET A 226 15.15 -2.52 -2.24
C MET A 226 14.15 -2.50 -3.39
N PHE A 227 13.64 -1.33 -3.77
CA PHE A 227 12.84 -1.15 -4.98
C PHE A 227 12.91 0.30 -5.46
N GLY A 228 12.59 0.51 -6.73
CA GLY A 228 12.44 1.84 -7.30
C GLY A 228 12.20 1.80 -8.80
N SER A 229 12.13 2.98 -9.40
CA SER A 229 11.91 3.16 -10.83
C SER A 229 12.97 4.11 -11.39
N SER A 230 13.41 3.89 -12.63
CA SER A 230 14.31 4.79 -13.37
C SER A 230 13.84 4.97 -14.80
N VAL A 231 14.17 6.08 -15.44
CA VAL A 231 13.88 6.33 -16.86
C VAL A 231 15.18 6.40 -17.65
N CYS A 232 15.21 5.71 -18.79
CA CYS A 232 16.33 5.81 -19.71
C CYS A 232 16.27 7.13 -20.48
N ARG A 233 17.29 7.97 -20.35
CA ARG A 233 17.43 9.22 -21.12
C ARG A 233 17.46 9.01 -22.63
N GLU A 234 18.02 7.88 -23.08
CA GLU A 234 18.23 7.60 -24.51
C GLU A 234 16.95 7.15 -25.21
N CYS A 235 16.14 6.31 -24.55
CA CYS A 235 14.97 5.69 -25.20
C CYS A 235 13.64 5.96 -24.48
N GLY A 236 13.66 6.67 -23.35
CA GLY A 236 12.49 6.96 -22.53
C GLY A 236 11.90 5.73 -21.81
N HIS A 237 12.53 4.56 -21.90
CA HIS A 237 12.03 3.35 -21.28
C HIS A 237 12.13 3.44 -19.75
N VAL A 238 11.02 3.16 -19.07
CA VAL A 238 10.97 3.08 -17.60
C VAL A 238 11.40 1.68 -17.16
N VAL A 239 12.40 1.64 -16.28
CA VAL A 239 13.00 0.45 -15.72
C VAL A 239 12.66 0.41 -14.24
N ASP A 240 11.95 -0.64 -13.84
CA ASP A 240 11.55 -0.85 -12.46
C ASP A 240 12.41 -1.98 -11.85
N TRP A 241 12.89 -1.82 -10.61
CA TRP A 241 13.55 -2.90 -9.84
C TRP A 241 12.87 -3.12 -8.49
N GLU A 242 13.02 -4.33 -7.97
CA GLU A 242 12.51 -4.80 -6.69
C GLU A 242 13.32 -6.04 -6.23
N ILE A 243 13.61 -6.15 -4.93
CA ILE A 243 14.47 -7.19 -4.29
C ILE A 243 13.70 -8.00 -3.25
#